data_AF-A0A8J6IZ20-F1
#
_entry.id   AF-A0A8J6IZ20-F1
#
_cell.length_a   1.000
_cell.length_b   1.000
_cell.length_c   1.000
_cell.angle_alpha   90.00
_cell.angle_beta   90.00
_cell.angle_gamma   90.00
#
_symmetry.space_group_name_H-M   'P 1'
#
loop_
_entity.id
_entity.type
_entity.pdbx_description
1 polymer ?
#
loop_
_entity_poly.entity_id
_entity_poly.type
_entity_poly.pdbx_seq_one_letter_code
_entity_poly.pdbx_strand_id
1 'polypeptide(L)'
;MSDKIRKYVLPNLPYLFVFWFFSKIGTAYRIAPGTDFGTKLMGMLDTFPKAFETYWPGLGGIDLLVGLAGAAGVYLLIQSKIRQAKKFRRDAEYGTARFGTKEDIKPFVDLKFQNNVILTGTEFLTMNTRPKIPANARNLNACVIGSSGSGKTRFWLTPQLLQAHSSYVVVDPKGGTLDQCGRFLQREKYRVRVFNSIDFSKSMHYNPLAYIKTESDVLKFVTALIANTKGDGKEGDEFWTKAETLLYCALVAYIVFEGPEEERNMNTLVEMINSMEVREDDETFKNAVDYMFDGLERRSPQHFAVRQYKKYKLASGVVCSKRLLNQAVGKSLRTHNLKPKKRAQVMRKNEKITALYERLSRDDFGKDDDQQRESNSISNQKAMLEDFAARQGFTNIVHFTDDGISGTCFDRPGFLAMMKEVEAGNVEYLCIKDMSRMGRDYLKVGQIMEILRQRGVRLIAINDGVDSA
;
A
#
# COMPACT_ATOMS: atom_id res chain seq x y z
N MET A 1 -18.88 39.29 -37.53
CA MET A 1 -17.70 38.41 -37.73
C MET A 1 -18.05 37.04 -37.13
N SER A 2 -17.97 35.94 -37.88
CA SER A 2 -18.31 34.59 -37.36
C SER A 2 -17.46 34.22 -36.13
N ASP A 3 -18.03 33.57 -35.11
CA ASP A 3 -17.31 33.12 -33.91
C ASP A 3 -16.08 32.25 -34.23
N LYS A 4 -16.11 31.55 -35.36
CA LYS A 4 -14.95 30.82 -35.88
C LYS A 4 -13.79 31.75 -36.23
N ILE A 5 -14.06 32.85 -36.93
CA ILE A 5 -13.03 33.83 -37.34
C ILE A 5 -12.46 34.54 -36.10
N ARG A 6 -13.34 34.93 -35.16
CA ARG A 6 -12.94 35.57 -33.90
C ARG A 6 -11.96 34.70 -33.09
N LYS A 7 -12.18 33.38 -33.07
CA LYS A 7 -11.33 32.39 -32.39
C LYS A 7 -9.93 32.25 -32.99
N TYR A 8 -9.76 32.48 -34.29
CA TYR A 8 -8.44 32.39 -34.94
C TYR A 8 -7.73 33.74 -35.04
N VAL A 9 -8.46 34.84 -35.21
CA VAL A 9 -7.85 36.17 -35.45
C VAL A 9 -7.36 36.81 -34.14
N LEU A 10 -8.15 36.79 -33.06
CA LEU A 10 -7.76 37.47 -31.82
C LEU A 10 -6.48 36.89 -31.18
N PRO A 11 -6.31 35.56 -31.06
CA PRO A 11 -5.09 35.02 -30.48
C PRO A 11 -3.84 35.28 -31.33
N ASN A 12 -4.00 35.51 -32.63
CA ASN A 12 -2.90 35.73 -33.56
C ASN A 12 -2.54 37.21 -33.78
N LEU A 13 -3.42 38.15 -33.38
CA LEU A 13 -3.21 39.60 -33.51
C LEU A 13 -1.91 40.10 -32.85
N PRO A 14 -1.50 39.63 -31.65
CA PRO A 14 -0.24 40.07 -31.05
C PRO A 14 0.98 39.65 -31.86
N TYR A 15 0.95 38.51 -32.54
CA TYR A 15 2.06 38.07 -33.40
C TYR A 15 2.17 38.90 -34.67
N LEU A 16 1.07 39.46 -35.18
CA LEU A 16 1.10 40.44 -36.27
C LEU A 16 1.76 41.75 -35.83
N PHE A 17 1.52 42.19 -34.59
CA PHE A 17 2.20 43.34 -34.02
C PHE A 17 3.70 43.10 -33.81
N VAL A 18 4.07 41.92 -33.28
CA VAL A 18 5.47 41.50 -33.17
C VAL A 18 6.13 41.45 -34.55
N PHE A 19 5.48 40.85 -35.54
CA PHE A 19 5.96 40.82 -36.92
C PHE A 19 6.22 42.23 -37.47
N TRP A 20 5.25 43.14 -37.30
CA TRP A 20 5.38 44.54 -37.72
C TRP A 20 6.56 45.23 -37.03
N PHE A 21 6.68 45.09 -35.70
CA PHE A 21 7.76 45.71 -34.93
C PHE A 21 9.15 45.21 -35.34
N PHE A 22 9.33 43.89 -35.47
CA PHE A 22 10.60 43.32 -35.91
C PHE A 22 10.90 43.63 -37.39
N SER A 23 9.88 43.77 -38.24
CA SER A 23 10.04 44.24 -39.61
C SER A 23 10.60 45.66 -39.66
N LYS A 24 10.17 46.55 -38.75
CA LYS A 24 10.72 47.91 -38.62
C LYS A 24 12.18 47.93 -38.17
N ILE A 25 12.58 47.02 -37.28
CA ILE A 25 13.99 46.84 -36.91
C ILE A 25 14.81 46.44 -38.15
N GLY A 26 14.27 45.55 -38.99
CA GLY A 26 14.89 45.20 -40.28
C GLY A 26 15.03 46.42 -41.21
N THR A 27 14.00 47.26 -41.29
CA THR A 27 14.05 48.52 -42.07
C THR A 27 15.10 49.50 -41.52
N ALA A 28 15.19 49.67 -40.19
CA ALA A 28 16.21 50.52 -39.56
C ALA A 28 17.62 50.01 -39.88
N TYR A 29 17.85 48.71 -39.78
CA TYR A 29 19.13 48.09 -40.15
C TYR A 29 19.43 48.24 -41.66
N ARG A 30 18.42 48.22 -42.52
CA ARG A 30 18.60 48.36 -43.97
C ARG A 30 19.05 49.78 -44.37
N ILE A 31 18.48 50.81 -43.75
CA ILE A 31 18.76 52.22 -44.05
C ILE A 31 19.94 52.81 -43.25
N ALA A 32 20.47 52.05 -42.29
CA ALA A 32 21.63 52.45 -41.48
C ALA A 32 22.90 52.60 -42.33
N PRO A 33 23.70 53.66 -42.10
CA PRO A 33 24.98 53.86 -42.77
C PRO A 33 26.03 52.86 -42.25
N GLY A 34 26.81 52.28 -43.17
CA GLY A 34 27.86 51.31 -42.84
C GLY A 34 27.91 50.14 -43.83
N THR A 35 29.11 49.66 -44.14
CA THR A 35 29.36 48.53 -45.04
C THR A 35 29.57 47.23 -44.28
N ASP A 36 30.04 47.31 -43.04
CA ASP A 36 30.34 46.16 -42.18
C ASP A 36 29.25 45.97 -41.11
N PHE A 37 29.04 44.73 -40.65
CA PHE A 37 27.92 44.37 -39.78
C PHE A 37 27.90 45.19 -38.48
N GLY A 38 29.06 45.38 -37.84
CA GLY A 38 29.17 46.12 -36.58
C GLY A 38 28.93 47.63 -36.72
N THR A 39 29.43 48.23 -37.81
CA THR A 39 29.25 49.67 -38.07
C THR A 39 27.80 49.98 -38.44
N LYS A 40 27.15 49.09 -39.18
CA LYS A 40 25.73 49.19 -39.54
C LYS A 40 24.80 49.03 -38.35
N LEU A 41 25.16 48.18 -37.38
CA LEU A 41 24.42 48.04 -36.13
C LEU A 41 24.48 49.31 -35.26
N MET A 42 25.63 49.98 -35.21
CA MET A 42 25.76 51.27 -34.51
C MET A 42 24.96 52.38 -35.22
N GLY A 43 25.03 52.46 -36.55
CA GLY A 43 24.21 53.38 -37.36
C GLY A 43 22.70 53.11 -37.34
N MET A 44 22.30 51.93 -36.85
CA MET A 44 20.88 51.59 -36.64
C MET A 44 20.24 52.46 -35.56
N LEU A 45 21.00 52.91 -34.55
CA LEU A 45 20.46 53.74 -33.46
C LEU A 45 19.93 55.09 -33.97
N ASP A 46 20.63 55.70 -34.93
CA ASP A 46 20.25 56.99 -35.52
C ASP A 46 19.12 56.87 -36.56
N THR A 47 18.97 55.69 -37.16
CA THR A 47 17.96 55.40 -38.17
C THR A 47 16.71 54.72 -37.62
N PHE A 48 16.75 54.30 -36.35
CA PHE A 48 15.63 53.71 -35.65
C PHE A 48 14.41 54.65 -35.61
N PRO A 49 14.49 55.93 -35.19
CA PRO A 49 13.32 56.80 -35.18
C PRO A 49 12.70 56.99 -36.57
N LYS A 50 13.54 57.11 -37.60
CA LYS A 50 13.12 57.28 -39.00
C LYS A 50 12.37 56.07 -39.54
N ALA A 51 12.72 54.86 -39.11
CA ALA A 51 12.02 53.64 -39.54
C ALA A 51 10.56 53.58 -39.03
N PHE A 52 10.25 54.27 -37.92
CA PHE A 52 8.93 54.29 -37.28
C PHE A 52 8.05 55.49 -37.69
N GLU A 53 8.56 56.45 -38.47
CA GLU A 53 7.76 57.57 -38.99
C GLU A 53 6.65 57.10 -39.93
N THR A 54 6.92 56.05 -40.71
CA THR A 54 5.94 55.44 -41.62
C THR A 54 5.24 54.28 -40.93
N TYR A 55 3.91 54.22 -40.99
CA TYR A 55 3.15 53.13 -40.36
C TYR A 55 3.33 51.77 -41.06
N TRP A 56 3.66 51.74 -42.36
CA TRP A 56 3.68 50.50 -43.15
C TRP A 56 4.95 49.67 -42.90
N PRO A 57 4.84 48.32 -42.81
CA PRO A 57 6.00 47.47 -42.63
C PRO A 57 6.95 47.60 -43.83
N GLY A 58 8.24 47.40 -43.59
CA GLY A 58 9.24 47.43 -44.65
C GLY A 58 9.00 46.29 -45.64
N LEU A 59 8.80 46.61 -46.91
CA LEU A 59 8.63 45.62 -47.99
C LEU A 59 9.97 45.07 -48.51
N GLY A 60 11.09 45.38 -47.84
CA GLY A 60 12.39 44.81 -48.18
C GLY A 60 12.47 43.34 -47.79
N GLY A 61 13.16 42.52 -48.59
CA GLY A 61 13.30 41.08 -48.29
C GLY A 61 13.90 40.78 -46.91
N ILE A 62 14.89 41.58 -46.47
CA ILE A 62 15.49 41.47 -45.13
C ILE A 62 14.48 41.88 -44.04
N ASP A 63 13.73 42.96 -44.27
CA ASP A 63 12.71 43.47 -43.35
C ASP A 63 11.63 42.41 -43.05
N LEU A 64 11.17 41.69 -44.08
CA LEU A 64 10.20 40.60 -43.93
C LEU A 64 10.78 39.38 -43.21
N LEU A 65 12.04 39.01 -43.51
CA LEU A 65 12.72 37.89 -42.86
C LEU A 65 12.93 38.14 -41.36
N VAL A 66 13.36 39.34 -40.98
CA VAL A 66 13.53 39.74 -39.56
C VAL A 66 12.18 39.76 -38.85
N GLY A 67 11.13 40.27 -39.50
CA GLY A 67 9.75 40.22 -39.00
C GLY A 67 9.27 38.79 -38.72
N LEU A 68 9.43 37.88 -39.69
CA LEU A 68 9.05 36.47 -39.54
C LEU A 68 9.85 35.77 -38.45
N ALA A 69 11.17 35.98 -38.41
CA ALA A 69 12.04 35.39 -37.40
C ALA A 69 11.68 35.87 -35.98
N GLY A 70 11.40 37.17 -35.81
CA GLY A 70 10.97 37.75 -34.53
C GLY A 70 9.61 37.19 -34.07
N ALA A 71 8.63 37.13 -34.97
CA ALA A 71 7.32 36.56 -34.67
C ALA A 71 7.40 35.07 -34.31
N ALA A 72 8.19 34.29 -35.07
CA ALA A 72 8.43 32.88 -34.80
C ALA A 72 9.14 32.67 -33.46
N GLY A 73 10.17 33.47 -33.16
CA GLY A 73 10.88 33.42 -31.88
C GLY A 73 9.98 33.69 -30.67
N VAL A 74 9.17 34.74 -30.72
CA VAL A 74 8.21 35.06 -29.66
C VAL A 74 7.12 33.99 -29.55
N TYR A 75 6.63 33.46 -30.68
CA TYR A 75 5.68 32.35 -30.69
C TYR A 75 6.25 31.11 -29.99
N LEU A 76 7.49 30.72 -30.31
CA LEU A 76 8.16 29.59 -29.67
C LEU A 76 8.39 29.81 -28.17
N LEU A 77 8.76 31.03 -27.76
CA LEU A 77 8.92 31.38 -26.33
C LEU A 77 7.59 31.28 -25.57
N ILE A 78 6.50 31.79 -26.12
CA ILE A 78 5.17 31.71 -25.51
C ILE A 78 4.71 30.25 -25.45
N GLN A 79 4.87 29.47 -26.52
CA GLN A 79 4.53 28.05 -26.52
C GLN A 79 5.35 27.24 -25.52
N SER A 80 6.64 27.54 -25.38
CA SER A 80 7.50 26.95 -24.35
C SER A 80 6.97 27.25 -22.95
N LYS A 81 6.64 28.52 -22.66
CA LYS A 81 6.02 28.91 -21.37
C LYS A 81 4.66 28.26 -21.13
N ILE A 82 3.82 28.11 -22.16
CA ILE A 82 2.52 27.42 -22.04
C ILE A 82 2.72 25.94 -21.74
N ARG A 83 3.67 25.27 -22.39
CA ARG A 83 3.99 23.86 -22.13
C ARG A 83 4.57 23.64 -20.73
N GLN A 84 5.37 24.58 -20.24
CA GLN A 84 5.95 24.55 -18.89
C GLN A 84 4.99 25.09 -17.81
N ALA A 85 3.87 25.71 -18.19
CA ALA A 85 2.90 26.23 -17.24
C ALA A 85 2.29 25.08 -16.44
N LYS A 86 2.44 25.14 -15.12
CA LYS A 86 1.72 24.27 -14.18
C LYS A 86 0.21 24.45 -14.41
N LYS A 87 -0.54 23.34 -14.32
CA LYS A 87 -1.99 23.32 -14.50
C LYS A 87 -2.69 23.89 -13.25
N PHE A 88 -2.61 25.19 -13.05
CA PHE A 88 -3.37 25.90 -12.02
C PHE A 88 -4.71 26.37 -12.56
N ARG A 89 -5.71 26.44 -11.68
CA ARG A 89 -6.97 27.09 -11.97
C ARG A 89 -6.71 28.60 -11.91
N ARG A 90 -6.71 29.27 -13.07
CA ARG A 90 -6.47 30.72 -13.14
C ARG A 90 -7.58 31.46 -12.39
N ASP A 91 -7.19 32.50 -11.67
CA ASP A 91 -8.09 33.38 -10.93
C ASP A 91 -8.93 32.68 -9.85
N ALA A 92 -8.43 31.55 -9.32
CA ALA A 92 -9.07 30.79 -8.26
C ALA A 92 -8.08 30.50 -7.13
N GLU A 93 -8.42 30.93 -5.93
CA GLU A 93 -7.63 30.66 -4.73
C GLU A 93 -7.94 29.28 -4.15
N TYR A 94 -7.04 28.82 -3.28
CA TYR A 94 -7.29 27.63 -2.48
C TYR A 94 -8.55 27.82 -1.62
N GLY A 95 -9.44 26.83 -1.61
CA GLY A 95 -10.74 26.93 -0.91
C GLY A 95 -11.91 27.38 -1.78
N THR A 96 -11.71 27.71 -3.06
CA THR A 96 -12.80 28.01 -4.02
C THR A 96 -13.63 26.80 -4.45
N ALA A 97 -13.37 25.62 -3.88
CA ALA A 97 -14.17 24.43 -4.12
C ALA A 97 -15.57 24.59 -3.50
N ARG A 98 -16.60 24.18 -4.24
CA ARG A 98 -17.98 24.14 -3.76
C ARG A 98 -18.53 22.72 -3.87
N PHE A 99 -19.61 22.45 -3.14
CA PHE A 99 -20.39 21.24 -3.36
C PHE A 99 -20.91 21.22 -4.80
N GLY A 100 -20.77 20.05 -5.43
CA GLY A 100 -21.29 19.80 -6.77
C GLY A 100 -22.81 19.71 -6.74
N THR A 101 -23.42 20.11 -7.86
CA THR A 101 -24.85 19.97 -8.12
C THR A 101 -25.08 18.84 -9.11
N LYS A 102 -26.34 18.43 -9.28
CA LYS A 102 -26.73 17.38 -10.24
C LYS A 102 -26.34 17.73 -11.68
N GLU A 103 -26.39 19.02 -12.01
CA GLU A 103 -26.01 19.57 -13.29
C GLU A 103 -24.52 19.43 -13.55
N ASP A 104 -23.69 19.58 -12.51
CA ASP A 104 -22.23 19.47 -12.61
C ASP A 104 -21.79 18.04 -12.96
N ILE A 105 -22.51 17.01 -12.47
CA ILE A 105 -22.14 15.61 -12.72
C ILE A 105 -22.69 15.05 -14.03
N LYS A 106 -23.81 15.61 -14.52
CA LYS A 106 -24.52 15.14 -15.72
C LYS A 106 -23.62 14.85 -16.94
N PRO A 107 -22.57 15.65 -17.25
CA PRO A 107 -21.69 15.37 -18.39
C PRO A 107 -20.82 14.11 -18.23
N PHE A 108 -20.70 13.58 -17.02
CA PHE A 108 -19.93 12.38 -16.67
C PHE A 108 -20.81 11.14 -16.49
N VAL A 109 -22.12 11.24 -16.71
CA VAL A 109 -23.07 10.12 -16.56
C VAL A 109 -23.29 9.45 -17.93
N ASP A 110 -23.24 8.12 -17.97
CA ASP A 110 -23.66 7.32 -19.12
C ASP A 110 -25.19 7.20 -19.15
N LEU A 111 -25.77 7.20 -20.36
CA LEU A 111 -27.22 7.06 -20.54
C LEU A 111 -27.75 5.72 -20.02
N LYS A 112 -26.95 4.65 -20.14
CA LYS A 112 -27.32 3.33 -19.63
C LYS A 112 -26.88 3.21 -18.17
N PHE A 113 -27.85 3.06 -17.26
CA PHE A 113 -27.60 3.00 -15.82
C PHE A 113 -26.48 2.00 -15.45
N GLN A 114 -26.51 0.78 -15.99
CA GLN A 114 -25.55 -0.27 -15.68
C GLN A 114 -24.11 0.05 -16.10
N ASN A 115 -23.90 1.06 -16.94
CA ASN A 115 -22.57 1.51 -17.36
C ASN A 115 -21.98 2.55 -16.39
N ASN A 116 -22.60 2.77 -15.23
CA ASN A 116 -22.18 3.77 -14.27
C ASN A 116 -21.78 3.17 -12.91
N VAL A 117 -20.77 3.77 -12.30
CA VAL A 117 -20.49 3.68 -10.87
C VAL A 117 -21.51 4.54 -10.12
N ILE A 118 -22.19 3.96 -9.15
CA ILE A 118 -23.13 4.67 -8.27
C ILE A 118 -22.31 5.35 -7.18
N LEU A 119 -22.45 6.68 -7.06
CA LEU A 119 -21.82 7.46 -6.00
C LEU A 119 -22.83 7.78 -4.90
N THR A 120 -24.03 8.23 -5.31
CA THR A 120 -25.16 8.53 -4.42
C THR A 120 -26.47 8.14 -5.12
N GLY A 121 -27.63 8.50 -4.55
CA GLY A 121 -28.92 8.31 -5.23
C GLY A 121 -29.11 9.19 -6.48
N THR A 122 -28.34 10.27 -6.63
CA THR A 122 -28.49 11.24 -7.74
C THR A 122 -27.24 11.37 -8.60
N GLU A 123 -26.08 11.05 -8.05
CA GLU A 123 -24.77 11.18 -8.70
C GLU A 123 -24.24 9.83 -9.21
N PHE A 124 -23.86 9.80 -10.48
CA PHE A 124 -23.32 8.63 -11.16
C PHE A 124 -22.06 8.98 -11.95
N LEU A 125 -21.18 8.01 -12.17
CA LEU A 125 -19.97 8.20 -12.96
C LEU A 125 -19.84 7.11 -14.02
N THR A 126 -19.73 7.51 -15.29
CA THR A 126 -19.55 6.58 -16.40
C THR A 126 -18.29 5.73 -16.21
N MET A 127 -18.43 4.42 -16.42
CA MET A 127 -17.29 3.49 -16.46
C MET A 127 -16.53 3.55 -17.78
N ASN A 128 -17.03 4.33 -18.76
CA ASN A 128 -16.34 4.50 -20.02
C ASN A 128 -15.08 5.37 -19.83
N THR A 129 -13.91 4.76 -19.97
CA THR A 129 -12.61 5.44 -19.86
C THR A 129 -12.31 6.36 -21.06
N ARG A 130 -13.09 6.25 -22.14
CA ARG A 130 -12.96 7.05 -23.37
C ARG A 130 -14.31 7.66 -23.77
N PRO A 131 -14.82 8.63 -22.98
CA PRO A 131 -16.05 9.33 -23.34
C PRO A 131 -15.88 10.16 -24.63
N LYS A 132 -16.98 10.46 -25.31
CA LYS A 132 -17.00 11.26 -26.56
C LYS A 132 -16.28 12.60 -26.42
N ILE A 133 -16.35 13.19 -25.22
CA ILE A 133 -15.61 14.40 -24.85
C ILE A 133 -14.46 13.97 -23.93
N PRO A 134 -13.21 13.94 -24.39
CA PRO A 134 -12.08 13.46 -23.58
C PRO A 134 -11.87 14.22 -22.27
N ALA A 135 -12.27 15.49 -22.20
CA ALA A 135 -12.24 16.29 -20.97
C ALA A 135 -13.12 15.73 -19.84
N ASN A 136 -14.09 14.87 -20.18
CA ASN A 136 -15.00 14.23 -19.25
C ASN A 136 -14.50 12.88 -18.73
N ALA A 137 -13.34 12.41 -19.20
CA ALA A 137 -12.72 11.21 -18.62
C ALA A 137 -12.38 11.47 -17.14
N ARG A 138 -12.73 10.53 -16.28
CA ARG A 138 -12.48 10.60 -14.84
C ARG A 138 -11.83 9.31 -14.34
N ASN A 139 -11.15 9.43 -13.21
CA ASN A 139 -10.63 8.28 -12.48
C ASN A 139 -11.81 7.48 -11.91
N LEU A 140 -11.80 6.17 -12.10
CA LEU A 140 -12.87 5.27 -11.66
C LEU A 140 -12.59 4.65 -10.28
N ASN A 141 -11.39 4.86 -9.74
CA ASN A 141 -11.06 4.44 -8.39
C ASN A 141 -11.80 5.31 -7.38
N ALA A 142 -12.46 4.66 -6.41
CA ALA A 142 -13.19 5.32 -5.34
C ALA A 142 -12.53 5.03 -3.98
N CYS A 143 -12.35 6.09 -3.18
CA CYS A 143 -11.95 5.97 -1.78
C CYS A 143 -13.15 6.38 -0.91
N VAL A 144 -13.72 5.42 -0.18
CA VAL A 144 -14.90 5.64 0.66
C VAL A 144 -14.48 5.67 2.13
N ILE A 145 -14.52 6.86 2.72
CA ILE A 145 -14.10 7.10 4.10
C ILE A 145 -15.34 7.24 4.97
N GLY A 146 -15.36 6.54 6.11
CA GLY A 146 -16.43 6.63 7.09
C GLY A 146 -16.09 5.85 8.35
N SER A 147 -16.65 6.27 9.49
CA SER A 147 -16.50 5.58 10.78
C SER A 147 -17.04 4.14 10.74
N SER A 148 -16.74 3.34 11.75
CA SER A 148 -17.42 2.04 11.91
C SER A 148 -18.93 2.25 12.02
N GLY A 149 -19.74 1.38 11.43
CA GLY A 149 -21.21 1.49 11.45
C GLY A 149 -21.82 2.53 10.49
N SER A 150 -21.02 3.38 9.82
CA SER A 150 -21.52 4.38 8.83
C SER A 150 -22.18 3.80 7.58
N GLY A 151 -22.21 2.47 7.43
CA GLY A 151 -22.89 1.80 6.32
C GLY A 151 -22.12 1.77 4.99
N LYS A 152 -20.79 1.95 5.00
CA LYS A 152 -19.93 1.85 3.80
C LYS A 152 -20.27 0.66 2.89
N THR A 153 -20.39 -0.53 3.49
CA THR A 153 -20.77 -1.75 2.76
C THR A 153 -22.19 -1.64 2.20
N ARG A 154 -23.17 -1.31 3.04
CA ARG A 154 -24.59 -1.30 2.68
C ARG A 154 -24.94 -0.23 1.64
N PHE A 155 -24.40 0.97 1.77
CA PHE A 155 -24.78 2.13 0.95
C PHE A 155 -23.94 2.30 -0.30
N TRP A 156 -22.69 1.80 -0.31
CA TRP A 156 -21.81 1.95 -1.47
C TRP A 156 -21.48 0.61 -2.13
N LEU A 157 -20.93 -0.37 -1.40
CA LEU A 157 -20.50 -1.64 -2.01
C LEU A 157 -21.66 -2.51 -2.49
N THR A 158 -22.70 -2.69 -1.68
CA THR A 158 -23.84 -3.56 -1.98
C THR A 158 -24.56 -3.12 -3.27
N PRO A 159 -24.92 -1.84 -3.47
CA PRO A 159 -25.50 -1.39 -4.74
C PRO A 159 -24.61 -1.70 -5.94
N GLN A 160 -23.28 -1.55 -5.81
CA GLN A 160 -22.34 -1.85 -6.89
C GLN A 160 -22.34 -3.32 -7.29
N LEU A 161 -22.43 -4.24 -6.31
CA LEU A 161 -22.53 -5.69 -6.58
C LEU A 161 -23.88 -6.07 -7.19
N LEU A 162 -24.95 -5.44 -6.72
CA LEU A 162 -26.31 -5.69 -7.21
C LEU A 162 -26.54 -5.20 -8.64
N GLN A 163 -25.65 -4.37 -9.21
CA GLN A 163 -25.69 -4.05 -10.63
C GLN A 163 -25.34 -5.24 -11.54
N ALA A 164 -24.62 -6.24 -11.03
CA ALA A 164 -24.22 -7.45 -11.77
C ALA A 164 -23.60 -7.20 -13.16
N HIS A 165 -22.91 -6.07 -13.34
CA HIS A 165 -22.47 -5.60 -14.66
C HIS A 165 -21.05 -6.06 -15.06
N SER A 166 -20.26 -6.59 -14.12
CA SER A 166 -18.85 -6.92 -14.33
C SER A 166 -18.36 -8.05 -13.42
N SER A 167 -17.20 -8.63 -13.72
CA SER A 167 -16.50 -9.51 -12.78
C SER A 167 -16.10 -8.77 -11.50
N TYR A 168 -16.39 -9.37 -10.35
CA TYR A 168 -16.10 -8.79 -9.04
C TYR A 168 -15.04 -9.61 -8.30
N VAL A 169 -14.08 -8.92 -7.68
CA VAL A 169 -13.19 -9.46 -6.64
C VAL A 169 -13.46 -8.68 -5.37
N VAL A 170 -13.96 -9.36 -4.34
CA VAL A 170 -14.44 -8.72 -3.11
C VAL A 170 -13.64 -9.28 -1.94
N VAL A 171 -13.02 -8.39 -1.18
CA VAL A 171 -12.40 -8.72 0.10
C VAL A 171 -13.46 -8.55 1.18
N ASP A 172 -13.93 -9.66 1.75
CA ASP A 172 -15.03 -9.69 2.71
C ASP A 172 -14.56 -10.20 4.08
N PRO A 173 -13.91 -9.35 4.90
CA PRO A 173 -13.28 -9.78 6.16
C PRO A 173 -14.28 -10.30 7.20
N LYS A 174 -15.57 -9.97 7.06
CA LYS A 174 -16.63 -10.41 7.98
C LYS A 174 -17.56 -11.48 7.40
N GLY A 175 -17.40 -11.84 6.12
CA GLY A 175 -18.29 -12.78 5.42
C GLY A 175 -19.72 -12.29 5.15
N GLY A 176 -20.06 -11.05 5.54
CA GLY A 176 -21.42 -10.52 5.44
C GLY A 176 -21.80 -10.10 4.01
N THR A 177 -20.83 -9.78 3.16
CA THR A 177 -21.09 -9.35 1.78
C THR A 177 -21.53 -10.53 0.92
N LEU A 178 -20.86 -11.68 1.10
CA LEU A 178 -21.23 -12.93 0.42
C LEU A 178 -22.62 -13.39 0.83
N ASP A 179 -22.97 -13.31 2.12
CA ASP A 179 -24.29 -13.68 2.63
C ASP A 179 -25.40 -12.80 2.02
N GLN A 180 -25.17 -11.48 1.96
CA GLN A 180 -26.15 -10.52 1.42
C GLN A 180 -26.34 -10.63 -0.09
N CYS A 181 -25.24 -10.75 -0.86
CA CYS A 181 -25.28 -10.60 -2.33
C CYS A 181 -25.07 -11.92 -3.08
N GLY A 182 -24.52 -12.95 -2.45
CA GLY A 182 -24.06 -14.17 -3.11
C GLY A 182 -25.18 -14.91 -3.84
N ARG A 183 -26.34 -15.05 -3.20
CA ARG A 183 -27.51 -15.73 -3.81
C ARG A 183 -28.09 -14.94 -4.99
N PHE A 184 -28.03 -13.61 -4.94
CA PHE A 184 -28.41 -12.76 -6.08
C PHE A 184 -27.44 -12.97 -7.25
N LEU A 185 -26.13 -12.89 -7.01
CA LEU A 185 -25.12 -13.09 -8.05
C LEU A 185 -25.24 -14.47 -8.71
N GLN A 186 -25.53 -15.53 -7.94
CA GLN A 186 -25.80 -16.86 -8.49
C GLN A 186 -27.02 -16.88 -9.42
N ARG A 187 -28.10 -16.16 -9.10
CA ARG A 187 -29.28 -16.02 -9.97
C ARG A 187 -28.95 -15.28 -11.26
N GLU A 188 -28.08 -14.28 -11.18
CA GLU A 188 -27.48 -13.59 -12.34
C GLU A 188 -26.41 -14.43 -13.07
N LYS A 189 -26.34 -15.74 -12.80
CA LYS A 189 -25.46 -16.72 -13.45
C LYS A 189 -23.96 -16.48 -13.22
N TYR A 190 -23.58 -15.76 -12.16
CA TYR A 190 -22.18 -15.62 -11.79
C TYR A 190 -21.61 -16.93 -11.22
N ARG A 191 -20.38 -17.25 -11.62
CA ARG A 191 -19.59 -18.31 -10.98
C ARG A 191 -18.93 -17.75 -9.72
N VAL A 192 -19.61 -17.91 -8.59
CA VAL A 192 -19.09 -17.49 -7.28
C VAL A 192 -18.00 -18.46 -6.82
N ARG A 193 -16.80 -17.94 -6.55
CA ARG A 193 -15.67 -18.67 -5.95
C ARG A 193 -15.28 -17.96 -4.66
N VAL A 194 -15.05 -18.72 -3.60
CA VAL A 194 -14.74 -18.18 -2.27
C VAL A 194 -13.34 -18.62 -1.88
N PHE A 195 -12.44 -17.68 -1.64
CA PHE A 195 -11.14 -17.97 -1.02
C PHE A 195 -11.28 -17.74 0.49
N ASN A 196 -11.51 -18.83 1.22
CA ASN A 196 -11.66 -18.82 2.67
C ASN A 196 -10.34 -19.25 3.32
N SER A 197 -9.72 -18.34 4.08
CA SER A 197 -8.47 -18.58 4.81
C SER A 197 -8.66 -19.10 6.23
N ILE A 198 -9.90 -19.20 6.71
CA ILE A 198 -10.26 -19.71 8.05
C ILE A 198 -10.72 -21.17 7.95
N ASP A 199 -11.68 -21.44 7.06
CA ASP A 199 -12.24 -22.77 6.84
C ASP A 199 -11.95 -23.23 5.40
N PHE A 200 -10.86 -23.98 5.26
CA PHE A 200 -10.40 -24.47 3.96
C PHE A 200 -11.38 -25.43 3.30
N SER A 201 -12.26 -26.11 4.05
CA SER A 201 -13.27 -27.01 3.50
C SER A 201 -14.33 -26.28 2.66
N LYS A 202 -14.50 -24.97 2.91
CA LYS A 202 -15.42 -24.07 2.17
C LYS A 202 -14.69 -23.17 1.18
N SER A 203 -13.38 -23.35 1.02
CA SER A 203 -12.55 -22.54 0.13
C SER A 203 -12.53 -23.15 -1.27
N MET A 204 -12.17 -22.34 -2.25
CA MET A 204 -12.05 -22.74 -3.66
C MET A 204 -10.85 -23.65 -3.95
N HIS A 205 -10.11 -24.08 -2.92
CA HIS A 205 -8.86 -24.83 -3.03
C HIS A 205 -7.87 -24.19 -4.01
N TYR A 206 -7.64 -22.88 -3.84
CA TYR A 206 -6.73 -22.12 -4.69
C TYR A 206 -5.30 -22.66 -4.60
N ASN A 207 -4.74 -23.08 -5.73
CA ASN A 207 -3.33 -23.41 -5.88
C ASN A 207 -2.64 -22.38 -6.80
N PRO A 208 -1.73 -21.54 -6.29
CA PRO A 208 -1.04 -20.54 -7.11
C PRO A 208 -0.10 -21.16 -8.16
N LEU A 209 0.47 -22.34 -7.88
CA LEU A 209 1.42 -22.98 -8.80
C LEU A 209 0.75 -23.46 -10.09
N ALA A 210 -0.55 -23.72 -10.07
CA ALA A 210 -1.34 -24.10 -11.25
C ALA A 210 -1.40 -22.99 -12.33
N TYR A 211 -1.05 -21.75 -11.99
CA TYR A 211 -1.06 -20.60 -12.90
C TYR A 211 0.33 -20.27 -13.46
N ILE A 212 1.38 -20.96 -13.00
CA ILE A 212 2.76 -20.73 -13.45
C ILE A 212 3.00 -21.55 -14.71
N LYS A 213 3.32 -20.87 -15.82
CA LYS A 213 3.58 -21.52 -17.12
C LYS A 213 4.96 -21.23 -17.68
N THR A 214 5.56 -20.11 -17.26
CA THR A 214 6.83 -19.62 -17.79
C THR A 214 7.80 -19.29 -16.66
N GLU A 215 9.10 -19.20 -16.99
CA GLU A 215 10.14 -18.75 -16.05
C GLU A 215 9.84 -17.34 -15.50
N SER A 216 9.23 -16.47 -16.31
CA SER A 216 8.81 -15.13 -15.88
C SER A 216 7.72 -15.19 -14.81
N ASP A 217 6.82 -16.18 -14.89
CA ASP A 217 5.76 -16.35 -13.89
C ASP A 217 6.31 -16.87 -12.57
N VAL A 218 7.34 -17.72 -12.60
CA VAL A 218 8.08 -18.14 -11.40
C VAL A 218 8.65 -16.92 -10.68
N LEU A 219 9.35 -16.04 -11.41
CA LEU A 219 9.93 -14.82 -10.85
C LEU A 219 8.87 -13.89 -10.25
N LYS A 220 7.74 -13.68 -10.96
CA LYS A 220 6.62 -12.86 -10.45
C LYS A 220 6.02 -13.46 -9.19
N PHE A 221 5.79 -14.78 -9.18
CA PHE A 221 5.24 -15.48 -8.03
C PHE A 221 6.15 -15.36 -6.81
N VAL A 222 7.45 -15.65 -6.96
CA VAL A 222 8.42 -15.57 -5.87
C VAL A 222 8.58 -14.13 -5.37
N THR A 223 8.60 -13.16 -6.27
CA THR A 223 8.64 -11.73 -5.90
C THR A 223 7.43 -11.34 -5.07
N ALA A 224 6.24 -11.74 -5.49
CA ALA A 224 5.01 -11.51 -4.74
C ALA A 224 5.03 -12.23 -3.38
N LEU A 225 5.52 -13.47 -3.31
CA LEU A 225 5.63 -14.23 -2.07
C LEU A 225 6.54 -13.51 -1.06
N ILE A 226 7.75 -13.16 -1.46
CA ILE A 226 8.74 -12.48 -0.59
C ILE A 226 8.24 -11.10 -0.16
N ALA A 227 7.61 -10.34 -1.08
CA ALA A 227 7.09 -9.02 -0.75
C ALA A 227 6.00 -9.07 0.33
N ASN A 228 5.21 -10.13 0.39
CA ASN A 228 4.12 -10.30 1.37
C ASN A 228 4.56 -11.00 2.68
N THR A 229 5.75 -11.62 2.73
CA THR A 229 6.31 -12.21 3.96
C THR A 229 7.26 -11.27 4.69
N LYS A 230 7.73 -10.21 4.02
CA LYS A 230 8.42 -9.08 4.65
C LYS A 230 7.40 -8.26 5.45
N GLY A 231 7.36 -8.43 6.77
CA GLY A 231 6.59 -7.53 7.64
C GLY A 231 7.14 -6.10 7.62
N ASP A 232 6.44 -5.16 8.27
CA ASP A 232 6.76 -3.71 8.32
C ASP A 232 8.09 -3.35 9.05
N GLY A 233 8.96 -4.32 9.30
CA GLY A 233 10.27 -4.12 9.91
C GLY A 233 11.30 -3.56 8.92
N LYS A 234 12.40 -3.00 9.46
CA LYS A 234 13.55 -2.53 8.68
C LYS A 234 13.95 -3.55 7.60
N GLU A 235 14.23 -3.06 6.40
CA GLU A 235 14.65 -3.88 5.26
C GLU A 235 15.70 -4.90 5.71
N GLY A 236 15.35 -6.19 5.62
CA GLY A 236 16.32 -7.26 5.80
C GLY A 236 17.42 -7.13 4.76
N ASP A 237 18.65 -7.49 5.13
CA ASP A 237 19.83 -7.32 4.29
C ASP A 237 19.60 -7.91 2.88
N GLU A 238 19.93 -7.10 1.86
CA GLU A 238 19.65 -7.33 0.44
C GLU A 238 20.25 -8.65 -0.06
N PHE A 239 21.37 -9.06 0.54
CA PHE A 239 22.00 -10.33 0.28
C PHE A 239 21.07 -11.52 0.60
N TRP A 240 20.43 -11.50 1.76
CA TRP A 240 19.51 -12.57 2.17
C TRP A 240 18.26 -12.61 1.30
N THR A 241 17.74 -11.44 0.93
CA THR A 241 16.61 -11.36 -0.02
C THR A 241 16.98 -11.98 -1.36
N LYS A 242 18.19 -11.72 -1.88
CA LYS A 242 18.66 -12.29 -3.15
C LYS A 242 18.83 -13.81 -3.06
N ALA A 243 19.41 -14.31 -1.97
CA ALA A 243 19.57 -15.74 -1.74
C ALA A 243 18.22 -16.47 -1.62
N GLU A 244 17.28 -15.91 -0.85
CA GLU A 244 15.91 -16.42 -0.72
C GLU A 244 15.18 -16.44 -2.07
N THR A 245 15.31 -15.37 -2.86
CA THR A 245 14.75 -15.30 -4.21
C THR A 245 15.29 -16.40 -5.10
N LEU A 246 16.61 -16.62 -5.13
CA LEU A 246 17.25 -17.66 -5.94
C LEU A 246 16.78 -19.05 -5.52
N LEU A 247 16.68 -19.31 -4.21
CA LEU A 247 16.22 -20.58 -3.68
C LEU A 247 14.76 -20.86 -4.06
N TYR A 248 13.84 -19.93 -3.78
CA TYR A 248 12.44 -20.13 -4.11
C TYR A 248 12.22 -20.24 -5.62
N CYS A 249 12.96 -19.49 -6.45
CA CYS A 249 12.88 -19.65 -7.89
C CYS A 249 13.32 -21.04 -8.35
N ALA A 250 14.39 -21.58 -7.76
CA ALA A 250 14.87 -22.92 -8.06
C ALA A 250 13.84 -23.99 -7.68
N LEU A 251 13.34 -23.95 -6.44
CA LEU A 251 12.40 -24.95 -5.90
C LEU A 251 11.05 -24.91 -6.63
N VAL A 252 10.46 -23.72 -6.81
CA VAL A 252 9.18 -23.56 -7.52
C VAL A 252 9.30 -24.01 -8.98
N ALA A 253 10.41 -23.66 -9.65
CA ALA A 253 10.63 -24.11 -11.01
C ALA A 253 10.80 -25.63 -11.12
N TYR A 254 11.48 -26.26 -10.15
CA TYR A 254 11.58 -27.72 -10.09
C TYR A 254 10.20 -28.35 -9.97
N ILE A 255 9.40 -27.90 -9.00
CA ILE A 255 8.05 -28.42 -8.75
C ILE A 255 7.17 -28.28 -9.99
N VAL A 256 7.14 -27.10 -10.62
CA VAL A 256 6.24 -26.81 -11.73
C VAL A 256 6.66 -27.51 -13.03
N PHE A 257 7.96 -27.57 -13.34
CA PHE A 257 8.43 -28.07 -14.64
C PHE A 257 8.86 -29.54 -14.63
N GLU A 258 9.25 -30.10 -13.49
CA GLU A 258 9.71 -31.49 -13.37
C GLU A 258 8.81 -32.34 -12.47
N GLY A 259 8.14 -31.74 -11.48
CA GLY A 259 7.27 -32.46 -10.55
C GLY A 259 6.01 -33.04 -11.23
N PRO A 260 5.51 -34.20 -10.75
CA PRO A 260 4.24 -34.77 -11.22
C PRO A 260 3.07 -33.83 -10.85
N GLU A 261 1.99 -33.86 -11.63
CA GLU A 261 0.90 -32.88 -11.50
C GLU A 261 0.28 -32.82 -10.10
N GLU A 262 0.25 -33.94 -9.39
CA GLU A 262 -0.25 -34.06 -8.01
C GLU A 262 0.64 -33.36 -6.96
N GLU A 263 1.95 -33.28 -7.21
CA GLU A 263 2.93 -32.62 -6.34
C GLU A 263 3.15 -31.14 -6.70
N ARG A 264 2.45 -30.61 -7.71
CA ARG A 264 2.56 -29.19 -8.11
C ARG A 264 1.81 -28.26 -7.17
N ASN A 265 2.12 -28.30 -5.88
CA ASN A 265 1.42 -27.56 -4.85
C ASN A 265 2.36 -26.94 -3.80
N MET A 266 1.82 -26.06 -2.95
CA MET A 266 2.61 -25.35 -1.93
C MET A 266 3.13 -26.26 -0.81
N ASN A 267 2.48 -27.41 -0.55
CA ASN A 267 2.94 -28.34 0.48
C ASN A 267 4.28 -28.96 0.07
N THR A 268 4.41 -29.37 -1.20
CA THR A 268 5.67 -29.89 -1.74
C THR A 268 6.80 -28.85 -1.62
N LEU A 269 6.52 -27.56 -1.84
CA LEU A 269 7.52 -26.51 -1.61
C LEU A 269 7.96 -26.46 -0.14
N VAL A 270 7.02 -26.53 0.80
CA VAL A 270 7.31 -26.54 2.24
C VAL A 270 8.10 -27.79 2.64
N GLU A 271 7.73 -28.96 2.12
CA GLU A 271 8.43 -30.22 2.36
C GLU A 271 9.87 -30.19 1.82
N MET A 272 10.07 -29.70 0.60
CA MET A 272 11.40 -29.50 0.04
C MET A 272 12.24 -28.60 0.96
N ILE A 273 11.71 -27.46 1.39
CA ILE A 273 12.42 -26.54 2.31
C ILE A 273 12.75 -27.23 3.63
N ASN A 274 11.81 -27.98 4.21
CA ASN A 274 12.03 -28.69 5.48
C ASN A 274 13.06 -29.82 5.36
N SER A 275 13.19 -30.42 4.17
CA SER A 275 14.19 -31.46 3.88
C SER A 275 15.59 -30.93 3.59
N MET A 276 15.76 -29.61 3.46
CA MET A 276 17.06 -28.98 3.27
C MET A 276 17.80 -28.91 4.60
N GLU A 277 18.55 -29.97 4.93
CA GLU A 277 19.51 -29.97 6.02
C GLU A 277 20.85 -29.38 5.56
N VAL A 278 21.52 -28.63 6.44
CA VAL A 278 22.87 -28.10 6.23
C VAL A 278 23.73 -28.50 7.43
N ARG A 279 24.87 -29.14 7.16
CA ARG A 279 25.88 -29.50 8.15
C ARG A 279 27.07 -28.56 8.02
N GLU A 280 27.57 -28.05 9.15
CA GLU A 280 28.68 -27.08 9.19
C GLU A 280 30.04 -27.77 9.20
N ASP A 281 30.08 -29.02 9.67
CA ASP A 281 31.24 -29.87 9.85
C ASP A 281 31.59 -30.69 8.60
N ASP A 282 30.69 -30.78 7.62
CA ASP A 282 30.88 -31.53 6.39
C ASP A 282 30.36 -30.74 5.18
N GLU A 283 31.27 -30.03 4.50
CA GLU A 283 30.95 -29.29 3.27
C GLU A 283 30.57 -30.22 2.09
N THR A 284 30.87 -31.51 2.19
CA THR A 284 30.54 -32.50 1.15
C THR A 284 29.16 -33.11 1.35
N PHE A 285 28.51 -32.84 2.50
CA PHE A 285 27.18 -33.31 2.78
C PHE A 285 26.16 -32.74 1.80
N LYS A 286 25.38 -33.65 1.21
CA LYS A 286 24.27 -33.32 0.30
C LYS A 286 22.97 -33.79 0.91
N ASN A 287 21.98 -32.89 0.97
CA ASN A 287 20.63 -33.24 1.39
C ASN A 287 19.81 -33.82 0.22
N ALA A 288 18.57 -34.24 0.48
CA ALA A 288 17.71 -34.82 -0.54
C ALA A 288 17.49 -33.87 -1.74
N VAL A 289 17.32 -32.58 -1.47
CA VAL A 289 17.14 -31.56 -2.51
C VAL A 289 18.41 -31.40 -3.36
N ASP A 290 19.59 -31.43 -2.75
CA ASP A 290 20.87 -31.40 -3.48
C ASP A 290 20.97 -32.54 -4.50
N TYR A 291 20.63 -33.77 -4.09
CA TYR A 291 20.62 -34.92 -4.98
C TYR A 291 19.57 -34.80 -6.09
N MET A 292 18.40 -34.19 -5.81
CA MET A 292 17.38 -33.93 -6.83
C MET A 292 17.87 -32.96 -7.91
N PHE A 293 18.57 -31.89 -7.51
CA PHE A 293 19.15 -30.93 -8.46
C PHE A 293 20.35 -31.50 -9.21
N ASP A 294 21.20 -32.32 -8.58
CA ASP A 294 22.27 -33.06 -9.26
C ASP A 294 21.70 -33.98 -10.35
N GLY A 295 20.63 -34.71 -10.04
CA GLY A 295 19.94 -35.59 -10.98
C GLY A 295 19.34 -34.83 -12.16
N LEU A 296 18.70 -33.68 -11.88
CA LEU A 296 18.17 -32.81 -12.93
C LEU A 296 19.29 -32.20 -13.77
N GLU A 297 20.39 -31.78 -13.17
CA GLU A 297 21.55 -31.22 -13.86
C GLU A 297 22.15 -32.22 -14.84
N ARG A 298 22.29 -33.49 -14.46
CA ARG A 298 22.79 -34.55 -15.35
C ARG A 298 21.90 -34.74 -16.58
N ARG A 299 20.58 -34.57 -16.44
CA ARG A 299 19.61 -34.68 -17.55
C ARG A 299 19.53 -33.40 -18.39
N SER A 300 19.50 -32.24 -17.74
CA SER A 300 19.31 -30.94 -18.38
C SER A 300 20.10 -29.84 -17.65
N PRO A 301 21.39 -29.66 -18.00
CA PRO A 301 22.27 -28.71 -17.31
C PRO A 301 21.83 -27.25 -17.43
N GLN A 302 21.09 -26.91 -18.50
CA GLN A 302 20.62 -25.55 -18.78
C GLN A 302 19.21 -25.28 -18.25
N HIS A 303 18.61 -26.23 -17.53
CA HIS A 303 17.28 -26.05 -16.95
C HIS A 303 17.26 -24.84 -15.99
N PHE A 304 16.20 -24.03 -16.05
CA PHE A 304 16.09 -22.81 -15.24
C PHE A 304 16.27 -23.10 -13.75
N ALA A 305 15.61 -24.15 -13.24
CA ALA A 305 15.71 -24.55 -11.83
C ALA A 305 17.17 -24.83 -11.40
N VAL A 306 17.93 -25.56 -12.22
CA VAL A 306 19.35 -25.88 -11.97
C VAL A 306 20.20 -24.62 -11.96
N ARG A 307 20.00 -23.74 -12.93
CA ARG A 307 20.74 -22.47 -13.04
C ARG A 307 20.51 -21.57 -11.83
N GLN A 308 19.27 -21.49 -11.32
CA GLN A 308 18.97 -20.73 -10.10
C GLN A 308 19.55 -21.39 -8.85
N TYR A 309 19.47 -22.73 -8.76
CA TYR A 309 20.01 -23.47 -7.61
C TYR A 309 21.53 -23.36 -7.48
N LYS A 310 22.27 -23.44 -8.60
CA LYS A 310 23.71 -23.21 -8.63
C LYS A 310 24.08 -21.80 -8.16
N LYS A 311 23.37 -20.79 -8.65
CA LYS A 311 23.56 -19.40 -8.20
C LYS A 311 23.27 -19.24 -6.72
N TYR A 312 22.22 -19.90 -6.22
CA TYR A 312 21.92 -19.95 -4.79
C TYR A 312 23.08 -20.56 -4.00
N LYS A 313 23.55 -21.76 -4.34
CA LYS A 313 24.68 -22.42 -3.65
C LYS A 313 25.96 -21.59 -3.64
N LEU A 314 26.26 -20.91 -4.75
CA LEU A 314 27.40 -19.99 -4.84
C LEU A 314 27.23 -18.76 -3.93
N ALA A 315 26.01 -18.23 -3.83
CA ALA A 315 25.70 -17.09 -2.99
C ALA A 315 25.60 -17.46 -1.51
N SER A 316 25.08 -18.64 -1.17
CA SER A 316 24.57 -18.94 0.18
C SER A 316 25.57 -19.55 1.14
N GLY A 317 26.78 -19.97 0.73
CA GLY A 317 27.80 -20.58 1.62
C GLY A 317 27.27 -21.66 2.60
N VAL A 318 28.13 -22.18 3.48
CA VAL A 318 27.68 -23.14 4.51
C VAL A 318 26.98 -22.41 5.66
N VAL A 319 27.54 -21.27 6.09
CA VAL A 319 27.03 -20.46 7.22
C VAL A 319 25.74 -19.70 6.88
N CYS A 320 25.55 -19.28 5.64
CA CYS A 320 24.39 -18.47 5.24
C CYS A 320 23.14 -19.34 4.95
N SER A 321 23.29 -20.56 4.41
CA SER A 321 22.17 -21.47 4.15
C SER A 321 21.34 -21.81 5.42
N LYS A 322 22.00 -21.99 6.57
CA LYS A 322 21.33 -22.30 7.86
C LYS A 322 20.57 -21.11 8.44
N ARG A 323 21.10 -19.88 8.33
CA ARG A 323 20.42 -18.64 8.78
C ARG A 323 19.19 -18.33 7.92
N LEU A 324 19.27 -18.58 6.61
CA LEU A 324 18.13 -18.45 5.68
C LEU A 324 17.00 -19.40 6.02
N LEU A 325 17.29 -20.68 6.22
CA LEU A 325 16.29 -21.69 6.58
C LEU A 325 15.63 -21.34 7.92
N ASN A 326 16.42 -20.95 8.93
CA ASN A 326 15.87 -20.54 10.23
C ASN A 326 15.01 -19.27 10.17
N GLN A 327 15.34 -18.30 9.30
CA GLN A 327 14.51 -17.10 9.10
C GLN A 327 13.23 -17.38 8.29
N ALA A 328 13.31 -18.19 7.23
CA ALA A 328 12.20 -18.51 6.34
C ALA A 328 11.13 -19.38 7.05
N VAL A 329 11.58 -20.38 7.81
CA VAL A 329 10.70 -21.30 8.57
C VAL A 329 10.12 -20.59 9.80
N GLY A 330 10.93 -19.78 10.50
CA GLY A 330 10.52 -19.09 11.74
C GLY A 330 9.48 -17.97 11.55
N LYS A 331 9.42 -17.35 10.36
CA LYS A 331 8.44 -16.29 10.05
C LYS A 331 7.17 -16.81 9.35
N SER A 332 7.24 -17.92 8.62
CA SER A 332 6.14 -18.42 7.78
C SER A 332 5.15 -19.36 8.50
N LEU A 333 5.56 -20.05 9.57
CA LEU A 333 4.77 -21.13 10.21
C LEU A 333 3.98 -20.73 11.48
N ARG A 334 3.48 -19.49 11.58
CA ARG A 334 2.64 -19.07 12.72
C ARG A 334 1.20 -19.63 12.73
N THR A 335 0.89 -20.68 11.97
CA THR A 335 -0.45 -21.28 11.91
C THR A 335 -0.57 -22.74 12.36
N HIS A 336 0.49 -23.38 12.87
CA HIS A 336 0.35 -24.68 13.52
C HIS A 336 0.47 -24.59 15.04
N ASN A 337 -0.67 -24.80 15.70
CA ASN A 337 -0.85 -24.98 17.13
C ASN A 337 -0.01 -26.17 17.63
N LEU A 338 1.26 -25.95 17.91
CA LEU A 338 2.10 -26.91 18.63
C LEU A 338 2.02 -26.59 20.12
N LYS A 339 1.32 -27.44 20.87
CA LYS A 339 1.35 -27.41 22.34
C LYS A 339 2.81 -27.50 22.81
N PRO A 340 3.33 -26.54 23.58
CA PRO A 340 4.71 -26.60 24.04
C PRO A 340 4.85 -27.72 25.09
N LYS A 341 5.78 -28.66 24.85
CA LYS A 341 6.24 -29.61 25.87
C LYS A 341 7.02 -28.85 26.94
N LYS A 342 6.61 -29.02 28.20
CA LYS A 342 7.31 -28.54 29.41
C LYS A 342 8.76 -29.02 29.38
N ARG A 343 9.71 -28.09 29.27
CA ARG A 343 11.07 -28.28 29.79
C ARG A 343 11.15 -27.61 31.15
N ALA A 344 11.58 -28.38 32.14
CA ALA A 344 11.83 -27.90 33.50
C ALA A 344 12.90 -26.80 33.46
N GLN A 345 12.60 -25.67 34.11
CA GLN A 345 13.59 -24.63 34.39
C GLN A 345 13.71 -24.43 35.89
N VAL A 346 14.97 -24.23 36.27
CA VAL A 346 15.55 -24.13 37.60
C VAL A 346 15.02 -22.89 38.33
N MET A 347 14.55 -23.07 39.58
CA MET A 347 14.07 -21.98 40.44
C MET A 347 15.18 -21.00 40.81
N ARG A 348 14.93 -19.69 40.66
CA ARG A 348 15.65 -18.63 41.37
C ARG A 348 14.68 -17.83 42.25
N LYS A 349 15.12 -17.53 43.47
CA LYS A 349 14.39 -16.84 44.54
C LYS A 349 14.33 -15.33 44.28
N ASN A 350 13.16 -14.74 44.56
CA ASN A 350 12.77 -13.31 44.51
C ASN A 350 12.48 -12.71 43.13
N GLU A 351 11.64 -13.37 42.34
CA GLU A 351 11.10 -12.78 41.11
C GLU A 351 9.83 -11.99 41.42
N LYS A 352 9.92 -10.66 41.28
CA LYS A 352 8.75 -9.77 41.18
C LYS A 352 7.82 -10.28 40.07
N ILE A 353 6.53 -10.01 40.21
CA ILE A 353 5.51 -10.52 39.29
C ILE A 353 5.41 -9.65 38.03
N THR A 354 5.03 -10.30 36.94
CA THR A 354 4.56 -9.65 35.71
C THR A 354 3.04 -9.59 35.76
N ALA A 355 2.49 -8.40 36.00
CA ALA A 355 1.05 -8.18 36.05
C ALA A 355 0.49 -8.03 34.63
N LEU A 356 -0.46 -8.91 34.27
CA LEU A 356 -1.23 -8.81 33.04
C LEU A 356 -2.64 -8.34 33.41
N TYR A 357 -3.05 -7.18 32.91
CA TYR A 357 -4.36 -6.62 33.23
C TYR A 357 -5.29 -6.66 32.03
N GLU A 358 -6.38 -7.43 32.17
CA GLU A 358 -7.43 -7.57 31.17
C GLU A 358 -8.73 -6.90 31.63
N ARG A 359 -9.39 -6.20 30.70
CA ARG A 359 -10.71 -5.62 30.95
C ARG A 359 -11.63 -5.75 29.76
N LEU A 360 -12.90 -6.05 30.02
CA LEU A 360 -13.98 -5.92 29.05
C LEU A 360 -14.80 -4.66 29.38
N SER A 361 -15.01 -3.81 28.39
CA SER A 361 -15.77 -2.56 28.57
C SER A 361 -17.26 -2.81 28.34
N ARG A 362 -18.11 -2.23 29.19
CA ARG A 362 -19.58 -2.27 29.01
C ARG A 362 -20.08 -1.55 27.73
N ASP A 363 -19.26 -0.67 27.16
CA ASP A 363 -19.61 0.02 25.90
C ASP A 363 -19.44 -0.88 24.66
N ASP A 364 -18.79 -2.05 24.79
CA ASP A 364 -18.63 -3.03 23.71
C ASP A 364 -19.83 -4.01 23.63
N PHE A 365 -20.87 -3.81 24.47
CA PHE A 365 -22.12 -4.58 24.42
C PHE A 365 -22.94 -4.18 23.19
N GLY A 366 -22.80 -4.94 22.11
CA GLY A 366 -23.87 -5.07 21.13
C GLY A 366 -24.98 -5.90 21.75
N LYS A 367 -26.25 -5.46 21.62
CA LYS A 367 -27.42 -6.31 21.86
C LYS A 367 -27.30 -7.51 20.91
N ASP A 368 -26.93 -8.69 21.42
CA ASP A 368 -27.21 -10.04 20.89
C ASP A 368 -26.36 -11.09 21.65
N ASP A 369 -27.06 -12.01 22.34
CA ASP A 369 -26.63 -13.24 23.03
C ASP A 369 -25.40 -13.16 23.97
N ASP A 370 -25.71 -12.91 25.25
CA ASP A 370 -24.84 -12.30 26.27
C ASP A 370 -23.97 -13.25 27.12
N GLN A 371 -23.72 -14.52 26.76
CA GLN A 371 -22.85 -15.38 27.61
C GLN A 371 -21.69 -16.07 26.90
N GLN A 372 -21.81 -16.40 25.61
CA GLN A 372 -20.75 -17.11 24.88
C GLN A 372 -19.76 -16.19 24.17
N ARG A 373 -20.13 -14.93 23.87
CA ARG A 373 -19.22 -13.94 23.27
C ARG A 373 -18.33 -13.23 24.29
N GLU A 374 -18.80 -13.05 25.52
CA GLU A 374 -18.06 -12.35 26.59
C GLU A 374 -16.76 -13.08 26.95
N SER A 375 -16.81 -14.40 27.13
CA SER A 375 -15.66 -15.23 27.47
C SER A 375 -14.56 -15.23 26.39
N ASN A 376 -14.91 -15.07 25.11
CA ASN A 376 -13.96 -15.06 24.01
C ASN A 376 -13.12 -13.77 23.97
N SER A 377 -13.66 -12.62 24.40
CA SER A 377 -12.94 -11.34 24.36
C SER A 377 -11.87 -11.24 25.45
N ILE A 378 -12.16 -11.69 26.67
CA ILE A 378 -11.16 -11.77 27.76
C ILE A 378 -10.14 -12.88 27.48
N SER A 379 -10.57 -14.05 27.00
CA SER A 379 -9.64 -15.14 26.67
C SER A 379 -8.65 -14.73 25.57
N ASN A 380 -9.10 -13.97 24.57
CA ASN A 380 -8.21 -13.40 23.54
C ASN A 380 -7.24 -12.36 24.10
N GLN A 381 -7.67 -11.53 25.07
CA GLN A 381 -6.80 -10.58 25.74
C GLN A 381 -5.73 -11.30 26.56
N LYS A 382 -6.10 -12.32 27.34
CA LYS A 382 -5.15 -13.16 28.09
C LYS A 382 -4.11 -13.80 27.18
N ALA A 383 -4.55 -14.47 26.12
CA ALA A 383 -3.64 -15.13 25.17
C ALA A 383 -2.66 -14.13 24.52
N MET A 384 -3.11 -12.91 24.20
CA MET A 384 -2.27 -11.86 23.65
C MET A 384 -1.22 -11.36 24.65
N LEU A 385 -1.62 -11.13 25.90
CA LEU A 385 -0.72 -10.67 26.96
C LEU A 385 0.29 -11.75 27.37
N GLU A 386 -0.14 -13.02 27.45
CA GLU A 386 0.72 -14.17 27.72
C GLU A 386 1.77 -14.39 26.61
N ASP A 387 1.35 -14.36 25.33
CA ASP A 387 2.27 -14.49 24.20
C ASP A 387 3.29 -13.34 24.16
N PHE A 388 2.88 -12.13 24.51
CA PHE A 388 3.79 -11.00 24.62
C PHE A 388 4.80 -11.19 25.76
N ALA A 389 4.32 -11.54 26.96
CA ALA A 389 5.18 -11.79 28.12
C ALA A 389 6.19 -12.91 27.83
N ALA A 390 5.74 -14.02 27.22
CA ALA A 390 6.60 -15.13 26.84
C ALA A 390 7.68 -14.74 25.81
N ARG A 391 7.37 -13.88 24.83
CA ARG A 391 8.34 -13.39 23.84
C ARG A 391 9.40 -12.47 24.44
N GLN A 392 9.02 -11.65 25.42
CA GLN A 392 9.95 -10.77 26.13
C GLN A 392 10.73 -11.51 27.23
N GLY A 393 10.38 -12.77 27.51
CA GLY A 393 11.01 -13.56 28.57
C GLY A 393 10.58 -13.15 29.97
N PHE A 394 9.43 -12.49 30.12
CA PHE A 394 8.87 -12.13 31.42
C PHE A 394 8.38 -13.37 32.17
N THR A 395 8.79 -13.51 33.43
CA THR A 395 8.43 -14.64 34.30
C THR A 395 7.42 -14.21 35.38
N ASN A 396 6.92 -15.15 36.18
CA ASN A 396 5.95 -14.91 37.25
C ASN A 396 4.71 -14.09 36.82
N ILE A 397 4.02 -14.60 35.80
CA ILE A 397 2.81 -13.99 35.25
C ILE A 397 1.63 -14.12 36.21
N VAL A 398 0.97 -13.00 36.51
CA VAL A 398 -0.28 -12.94 37.30
C VAL A 398 -1.33 -12.16 36.52
N HIS A 399 -2.51 -12.75 36.35
CA HIS A 399 -3.63 -12.13 35.65
C HIS A 399 -4.54 -11.37 36.60
N PHE A 400 -4.89 -10.14 36.21
CA PHE A 400 -5.87 -9.30 36.87
C PHE A 400 -6.99 -8.98 35.90
N THR A 401 -8.18 -9.51 36.14
CA THR A 401 -9.32 -9.42 35.22
C THR A 401 -10.46 -8.60 35.80
N ASP A 402 -10.98 -7.65 35.04
CA ASP A 402 -12.25 -6.97 35.32
C ASP A 402 -13.25 -7.20 34.19
N ASP A 403 -14.41 -7.79 34.52
CA ASP A 403 -15.47 -8.09 33.56
C ASP A 403 -16.67 -7.15 33.75
N GLY A 404 -17.18 -6.61 32.64
CA GLY A 404 -18.41 -5.80 32.63
C GLY A 404 -18.36 -4.44 33.34
N ILE A 405 -17.17 -3.86 33.63
CA ILE A 405 -17.05 -2.59 34.36
C ILE A 405 -16.65 -1.43 33.43
N SER A 406 -17.35 -0.30 33.56
CA SER A 406 -17.13 0.92 32.77
C SER A 406 -15.70 1.48 32.93
N GLY A 407 -15.13 1.98 31.83
CA GLY A 407 -13.81 2.63 31.79
C GLY A 407 -13.74 4.01 32.45
N THR A 408 -14.87 4.52 32.97
CA THR A 408 -14.96 5.78 33.73
C THR A 408 -14.87 5.58 35.24
N CYS A 409 -15.05 4.35 35.74
CA CYS A 409 -14.88 4.01 37.15
C CYS A 409 -13.49 3.42 37.37
N PHE A 410 -12.78 3.82 38.43
CA PHE A 410 -11.45 3.30 38.78
C PHE A 410 -11.50 2.34 39.98
N ASP A 411 -12.64 2.23 40.67
CA ASP A 411 -12.89 1.32 41.78
C ASP A 411 -13.24 -0.09 41.28
N ARG A 412 -12.32 -0.69 40.51
CA ARG A 412 -12.53 -2.02 39.90
C ARG A 412 -11.78 -3.08 40.71
N PRO A 413 -12.40 -4.23 41.03
CA PRO A 413 -11.79 -5.21 41.93
C PRO A 413 -10.46 -5.76 41.40
N GLY A 414 -10.34 -6.08 40.11
CA GLY A 414 -9.11 -6.55 39.48
C GLY A 414 -8.05 -5.46 39.39
N PHE A 415 -8.46 -4.25 39.02
CA PHE A 415 -7.55 -3.10 38.96
C PHE A 415 -7.00 -2.70 40.35
N LEU A 416 -7.86 -2.68 41.37
CA LEU A 416 -7.45 -2.38 42.75
C LEU A 416 -6.54 -3.46 43.33
N ALA A 417 -6.81 -4.74 43.04
CA ALA A 417 -5.93 -5.84 43.42
C ALA A 417 -4.53 -5.69 42.77
N MET A 418 -4.49 -5.33 41.48
CA MET A 418 -3.24 -5.06 40.77
C MET A 418 -2.49 -3.87 41.39
N MET A 419 -3.18 -2.76 41.65
CA MET A 419 -2.57 -1.56 42.24
C MET A 419 -2.05 -1.83 43.66
N LYS A 420 -2.70 -2.69 44.44
CA LYS A 420 -2.21 -3.12 45.75
C LYS A 420 -0.86 -3.86 45.65
N GLU A 421 -0.68 -4.71 44.64
CA GLU A 421 0.60 -5.39 44.38
C GLU A 421 1.68 -4.42 43.88
N VAL A 422 1.30 -3.41 43.09
CA VAL A 422 2.18 -2.30 42.68
C VAL A 422 2.64 -1.49 43.89
N GLU A 423 1.73 -1.14 44.79
CA GLU A 423 2.03 -0.39 46.02
C GLU A 423 2.89 -1.19 47.01
N ALA A 424 2.68 -2.51 47.07
CA ALA A 424 3.52 -3.43 47.83
C ALA A 424 4.93 -3.61 47.23
N GLY A 425 5.17 -3.13 46.00
CA GLY A 425 6.45 -3.23 45.29
C GLY A 425 6.73 -4.61 44.70
N ASN A 426 5.69 -5.45 44.57
CA ASN A 426 5.80 -6.82 44.09
C ASN A 426 5.78 -6.93 42.57
N VAL A 427 5.35 -5.88 41.86
CA VAL A 427 5.24 -5.86 40.39
C VAL A 427 6.51 -5.28 39.76
N GLU A 428 7.00 -5.91 38.69
CA GLU A 428 8.10 -5.39 37.87
C GLU A 428 7.59 -4.87 36.51
N TYR A 429 6.73 -5.66 35.87
CA TYR A 429 6.15 -5.34 34.57
C TYR A 429 4.63 -5.29 34.67
N LEU A 430 4.02 -4.28 34.05
CA LEU A 430 2.57 -4.18 33.87
C LEU A 430 2.25 -4.16 32.38
N CYS A 431 1.61 -5.22 31.89
CA CYS A 431 1.19 -5.32 30.49
C CYS A 431 -0.32 -5.15 30.34
N ILE A 432 -0.71 -4.26 29.43
CA ILE A 432 -2.11 -4.04 29.03
C ILE A 432 -2.24 -4.08 27.52
N LYS A 433 -3.45 -4.35 27.03
CA LYS A 433 -3.72 -4.36 25.59
C LYS A 433 -3.58 -2.96 24.98
N ASP A 434 -4.25 -1.98 25.57
CA ASP A 434 -4.32 -0.59 25.14
C ASP A 434 -4.56 0.32 26.36
N MET A 435 -4.16 1.58 26.28
CA MET A 435 -4.25 2.59 27.34
C MET A 435 -5.69 2.80 27.83
N SER A 436 -6.67 2.50 26.97
CA SER A 436 -8.10 2.54 27.34
C SER A 436 -8.48 1.52 28.43
N ARG A 437 -7.64 0.50 28.69
CA ARG A 437 -7.81 -0.45 29.80
C ARG A 437 -7.55 0.23 31.13
N MET A 438 -6.57 1.12 31.21
CA MET A 438 -6.22 1.87 32.42
C MET A 438 -7.34 2.87 32.78
N GLY A 439 -7.80 3.67 31.81
CA GLY A 439 -8.95 4.55 32.00
C GLY A 439 -9.10 5.57 30.88
N ARG A 440 -10.25 6.26 30.82
CA ARG A 440 -10.50 7.33 29.83
C ARG A 440 -10.29 8.74 30.38
N ASP A 441 -10.13 8.87 31.70
CA ASP A 441 -9.82 10.14 32.36
C ASP A 441 -8.30 10.37 32.34
N TYR A 442 -7.86 11.28 31.47
CA TYR A 442 -6.44 11.59 31.27
C TYR A 442 -5.72 12.07 32.54
N LEU A 443 -6.42 12.78 33.45
CA LEU A 443 -5.79 13.28 34.68
C LEU A 443 -5.50 12.14 35.65
N LYS A 444 -6.49 11.24 35.85
CA LYS A 444 -6.31 10.06 36.71
C LYS A 444 -5.33 9.06 36.13
N VAL A 445 -5.36 8.85 34.82
CA VAL A 445 -4.38 8.00 34.11
C VAL A 445 -2.96 8.54 34.30
N GLY A 446 -2.76 9.86 34.18
CA GLY A 446 -1.47 10.49 34.43
C GLY A 446 -0.96 10.29 35.86
N GLN A 447 -1.84 10.39 36.87
CA GLN A 447 -1.49 10.11 38.27
C GLN A 447 -1.06 8.66 38.48
N ILE A 448 -1.76 7.70 37.86
CA ILE A 448 -1.43 6.27 37.96
C ILE A 448 -0.09 5.96 37.30
N MET A 449 0.19 6.55 36.12
CA MET A 449 1.48 6.40 35.46
C MET A 449 2.63 6.92 36.32
N GLU A 450 2.42 8.02 37.05
CA GLU A 450 3.42 8.56 37.97
C GLU A 450 3.65 7.63 39.17
N ILE A 451 2.60 7.01 39.72
CA ILE A 451 2.73 5.99 40.78
C ILE A 451 3.52 4.78 40.29
N LEU A 452 3.23 4.27 39.10
CA LEU A 452 3.96 3.15 38.49
C LEU A 452 5.44 3.48 38.33
N ARG A 453 5.74 4.69 37.83
CA ARG A 453 7.11 5.20 37.67
C ARG A 453 7.86 5.30 39.00
N GLN A 454 7.23 5.84 40.04
CA GLN A 454 7.82 5.95 41.39
C GLN A 454 8.11 4.58 42.02
N ARG A 455 7.31 3.57 41.68
CA ARG A 455 7.49 2.19 42.14
C ARG A 455 8.42 1.36 41.24
N GLY A 456 8.95 1.95 40.17
CA GLY A 456 9.85 1.28 39.23
C GLY A 456 9.16 0.20 38.40
N VAL A 457 7.86 0.33 38.16
CA VAL A 457 7.07 -0.59 37.32
C VAL A 457 7.12 -0.11 35.87
N ARG A 458 7.52 -1.00 34.96
CA ARG A 458 7.51 -0.73 33.52
C ARG A 458 6.13 -1.05 32.93
N LEU A 459 5.42 -0.03 32.47
CA LEU A 459 4.12 -0.12 31.82
C LEU A 459 4.30 -0.37 30.32
N ILE A 460 3.60 -1.37 29.79
CA ILE A 460 3.62 -1.73 28.38
C ILE A 460 2.18 -1.84 27.86
N ALA A 461 1.82 -0.99 26.89
CA ALA A 461 0.56 -1.07 26.16
C ALA A 461 0.80 -1.56 24.73
N ILE A 462 0.42 -2.81 24.46
CA ILE A 462 0.83 -3.55 23.26
C ILE A 462 0.35 -2.89 21.97
N ASN A 463 -0.93 -2.55 21.88
CA ASN A 463 -1.52 -2.01 20.64
C ASN A 463 -1.17 -0.55 20.40
N ASP A 464 -0.93 0.21 21.47
CA ASP A 464 -0.59 1.63 21.37
C ASP A 464 0.92 1.85 21.16
N GLY A 465 1.72 0.77 21.24
CA GLY A 465 3.18 0.84 21.11
C GLY A 465 3.85 1.63 22.24
N VAL A 466 3.19 1.75 23.40
CA VAL A 466 3.69 2.50 24.56
C VAL A 466 4.50 1.56 25.44
N ASP A 467 5.71 1.98 25.77
CA ASP A 467 6.60 1.31 26.72
C ASP A 467 7.26 2.39 27.58
N SER A 468 7.12 2.28 28.90
CA SER A 468 7.60 3.31 29.83
C SER A 468 9.05 3.11 30.28
N ALA A 469 9.79 2.17 29.69
CA ALA A 469 11.22 1.92 29.98
C ALA A 469 12.15 3.05 29.56
#